data_AF-A0A432RVT2-F1
#
_entry.id   AF-A0A432RVT2-F1
#
_cell.length_a   1.000
_cell.length_b   1.000
_cell.length_c   1.000
_cell.angle_alpha   90.00
_cell.angle_beta   90.00
_cell.angle_gamma   90.00
#
_symmetry.space_group_name_H-M   'P 1'
#
loop_
_entity.id
_entity.type
_entity.pdbx_description
1 polymer ?
#
loop_
_entity_poly.entity_id
_entity_poly.type
_entity_poly.pdbx_seq_one_letter_code
_entity_poly.pdbx_strand_id
1 'polypeptide(L)' 'MKLKLTLRIEEELIEKIKKLSKEKGYSVSKLVESYFKSLTKEEKEELTPTVKKLKGLLKNRNVKEEDYKKHLQDKYL' A
#
# COMPACT_ATOMS: atom_id res chain seq x y z
N MET A 1 -4.54 15.42 8.88
CA MET A 1 -3.64 16.19 9.76
C MET A 1 -2.20 16.03 9.27
N LYS A 2 -1.38 17.08 9.28
CA LYS A 2 0.05 16.99 8.90
C LYS A 2 0.90 17.14 10.16
N LEU A 3 1.88 16.25 10.34
CA LEU A 3 2.82 16.27 11.46
C LEU A 3 4.20 16.68 10.95
N LYS A 4 5.02 17.28 11.82
CA LYS A 4 6.40 17.64 11.51
C LYS A 4 7.31 16.45 11.80
N LEU A 5 8.12 16.07 10.81
CA LEU A 5 9.19 15.08 10.95
C LEU A 5 10.54 15.80 10.83
N THR A 6 11.43 15.59 11.80
CA THR A 6 12.80 16.13 11.78
C THR A 6 13.77 14.99 11.52
N LEU A 7 14.59 15.11 10.47
CA LEU A 7 15.58 14.10 10.07
C LEU A 7 16.99 14.67 10.23
N ARG A 8 17.93 13.83 10.68
CA ARG A 8 19.37 14.12 10.60
C ARG A 8 19.88 13.58 9.27
N ILE A 9 20.54 14.43 8.49
CA ILE A 9 21.06 14.10 7.16
C ILE A 9 22.33 14.92 6.93
N GLU A 10 23.21 14.43 6.08
CA GLU A 10 24.43 15.14 5.67
C GLU A 10 24.08 16.46 4.96
N GLU A 11 24.89 17.49 5.24
CA GLU A 11 24.68 18.85 4.73
C GLU A 11 24.75 18.89 3.19
N GLU A 12 25.76 18.27 2.60
CA GLU A 12 25.92 18.22 1.14
C GLU A 12 24.72 17.56 0.45
N LEU A 13 24.12 16.57 1.11
CA LEU A 13 22.97 15.84 0.57
C LEU A 13 21.71 16.72 0.59
N ILE A 14 21.46 17.47 1.67
CA ILE A 14 20.29 18.36 1.73
C ILE A 14 20.41 19.52 0.72
N GLU A 15 21.61 20.01 0.44
CA GLU A 15 21.84 21.03 -0.59
C GLU A 15 21.54 20.51 -2.00
N LYS A 16 22.08 19.33 -2.35
CA LYS A 16 21.82 18.67 -3.64
C LYS A 16 20.32 18.45 -3.85
N ILE A 17 19.61 17.98 -2.82
CA ILE A 17 18.16 17.75 -2.88
C ILE A 17 17.39 19.07 -3.05
N LYS A 18 17.77 20.13 -2.34
CA LYS A 18 17.13 21.47 -2.48
C LYS A 18 17.32 22.04 -3.88
N LYS A 19 18.50 21.88 -4.48
CA LYS A 19 18.76 22.30 -5.87
C LYS A 19 17.87 21.55 -6.85
N LEU A 20 17.86 20.23 -6.77
CA LEU A 20 17.02 19.36 -7.61
C LEU A 20 15.52 19.69 -7.45
N SER A 21 15.10 19.95 -6.22
CA SER A 21 13.72 20.33 -5.87
C SER A 21 13.29 21.63 -6.55
N LYS A 22 14.17 22.65 -6.56
CA LYS A 22 13.93 23.92 -7.26
C LYS A 22 13.83 23.73 -8.78
N GLU A 23 14.77 22.97 -9.36
CA GLU A 23 14.79 22.70 -10.81
C GLU A 23 13.54 21.95 -11.28
N LYS A 24 13.05 20.99 -10.48
CA LYS A 24 11.91 20.14 -10.83
C LYS A 24 10.55 20.68 -10.35
N GLY A 25 10.51 21.77 -9.58
CA GLY A 25 9.28 22.38 -9.08
C GLY A 25 8.57 21.60 -7.96
N TYR A 26 9.30 20.78 -7.19
CA TYR A 26 8.73 20.02 -6.06
C TYR A 26 9.42 20.43 -4.76
N SER A 27 8.72 20.42 -3.62
CA SER A 27 9.36 20.65 -2.32
C SER A 27 10.03 19.38 -1.80
N VAL A 28 11.09 19.55 -0.99
CA VAL A 28 11.76 18.43 -0.30
C VAL A 28 10.78 17.63 0.55
N SER A 29 9.86 18.32 1.25
CA SER A 29 8.81 17.65 2.03
C SER A 29 7.89 16.80 1.17
N LYS A 30 7.55 17.24 -0.05
CA LYS A 30 6.71 16.47 -0.98
C LYS A 30 7.43 15.24 -1.51
N LEU A 31 8.74 15.37 -1.78
CA LEU A 31 9.58 14.26 -2.21
C LEU A 31 9.68 13.17 -1.14
N VAL A 32 9.95 13.58 0.10
CA VAL A 32 10.04 12.68 1.26
C VAL A 32 8.68 12.04 1.58
N GLU A 33 7.60 12.83 1.54
CA GLU A 33 6.24 12.30 1.73
C GLU A 33 5.89 11.25 0.67
N SER A 34 6.25 11.49 -0.60
CA SER A 34 6.04 10.52 -1.68
C SER A 34 6.83 9.24 -1.46
N TYR A 35 8.08 9.35 -1.01
CA TYR A 35 8.91 8.19 -0.70
C TYR A 35 8.30 7.36 0.44
N PHE A 36 7.93 7.99 1.56
CA PHE A 36 7.28 7.27 2.66
C PHE A 36 5.94 6.66 2.27
N LYS A 37 5.16 7.32 1.41
CA LYS A 37 3.94 6.72 0.83
C LYS A 37 4.24 5.50 -0.03
N SER A 38 5.35 5.48 -0.75
CA SER A 38 5.76 4.32 -1.55
C SER A 38 6.17 3.13 -0.67
N LEU A 39 6.82 3.39 0.47
CA LEU A 39 7.21 2.36 1.44
C LEU A 39 6.03 1.82 2.26
N THR A 40 5.08 2.70 2.58
CA THR A 40 3.88 2.34 3.37
C THR A 40 2.68 2.00 2.49
N LYS A 41 2.89 1.92 1.17
CA LYS A 41 1.90 1.34 0.27
C LYS A 41 1.90 -0.16 0.57
N GLU A 42 1.11 -0.55 1.55
CA GLU A 42 0.61 -1.92 1.62
C GLU A 42 0.12 -2.24 0.21
N GLU A 43 0.63 -3.32 -0.37
CA GLU A 43 -0.03 -3.99 -1.47
C GLU A 43 -1.41 -4.39 -0.95
N LYS A 44 -2.35 -3.43 -0.91
CA LYS A 44 -3.74 -3.75 -1.07
C LYS A 44 -3.75 -4.39 -2.44
N GLU A 45 -3.76 -5.71 -2.46
CA GLU A 45 -4.27 -6.46 -3.59
C GLU A 45 -5.61 -5.80 -3.89
N GLU A 46 -5.60 -4.90 -4.87
CA GLU A 46 -6.82 -4.31 -5.37
C GLU A 46 -7.51 -5.45 -6.09
N LEU A 47 -8.32 -6.18 -5.32
CA LEU A 47 -9.14 -7.25 -5.84
C LEU A 47 -9.88 -6.65 -7.02
N THR A 48 -9.76 -7.29 -8.18
CA THR A 48 -10.46 -6.86 -9.38
C THR A 48 -11.96 -6.72 -9.05
N PRO A 49 -12.71 -5.84 -9.74
CA PRO A 49 -14.12 -5.61 -9.42
C PRO A 49 -14.94 -6.90 -9.29
N THR A 50 -14.61 -7.90 -10.11
CA THR A 50 -15.20 -9.24 -10.07
C THR A 50 -14.86 -9.99 -8.77
N VAL A 51 -13.59 -10.07 -8.40
CA VAL A 51 -13.16 -10.77 -7.17
C VAL A 51 -13.72 -10.07 -5.92
N LYS A 52 -13.81 -8.73 -5.94
CA LYS A 52 -14.43 -7.95 -4.86
C LYS A 52 -15.93 -8.26 -4.71
N LYS A 53 -16.65 -8.41 -5.82
CA LYS A 53 -18.07 -8.83 -5.82
C LYS A 53 -18.23 -10.24 -5.24
N LEU A 54 -17.41 -11.20 -5.69
CA LEU A 54 -17.45 -12.58 -5.18
C LEU A 54 -17.15 -12.65 -3.68
N LYS A 55 -16.10 -11.97 -3.22
CA LYS A 55 -15.80 -11.84 -1.77
C LYS A 55 -16.95 -11.19 -1.01
N GLY A 56 -17.63 -10.21 -1.61
CA GLY A 56 -18.81 -9.55 -1.03
C GLY A 56 -19.98 -10.50 -0.78
N LEU A 57 -20.22 -11.47 -1.67
CA LEU A 57 -21.28 -12.48 -1.51
C LEU A 57 -21.06 -13.38 -0.28
N LEU A 58 -19.79 -13.55 0.13
CA LEU A 58 -19.41 -14.38 1.26
C LEU A 58 -19.38 -13.61 2.60
N LYS A 59 -19.46 -12.27 2.58
CA LYS A 59 -19.26 -11.42 3.77
C LYS A 59 -20.19 -11.72 4.95
N ASN A 60 -21.41 -12.20 4.66
CA ASN A 60 -22.42 -12.53 5.67
C ASN A 60 -22.59 -14.04 5.86
N ARG A 61 -21.72 -14.84 5.26
CA ARG A 61 -21.70 -16.31 5.42
C ARG A 61 -20.48 -16.67 6.25
N ASN A 62 -20.68 -17.51 7.27
CA ASN A 62 -19.57 -18.02 8.07
C ASN A 62 -18.91 -19.21 7.37
N VAL A 63 -18.37 -18.97 6.17
CA VAL A 63 -17.65 -19.98 5.38
C VAL A 63 -16.19 -19.90 5.73
N LYS A 64 -15.63 -21.01 6.18
CA LYS A 64 -14.22 -21.15 6.50
C LYS A 64 -13.50 -21.91 5.38
N GLU A 65 -12.18 -21.86 5.43
CA GLU A 65 -11.35 -22.60 4.47
C GLU A 65 -11.58 -24.12 4.58
N GLU A 66 -11.89 -24.60 5.78
CA GLU A 66 -12.21 -26.02 6.01
C GLU A 66 -13.45 -26.48 5.23
N ASP A 67 -14.46 -25.62 5.09
CA ASP A 67 -15.68 -25.93 4.33
C ASP A 67 -15.35 -26.15 2.84
N TYR A 68 -14.43 -25.35 2.31
CA TYR A 68 -13.97 -25.48 0.92
C TYR A 68 -13.14 -26.76 0.72
N LYS A 69 -12.23 -27.07 1.65
CA LYS A 69 -11.43 -28.31 1.60
C LYS A 69 -12.31 -29.54 1.65
N LYS A 70 -13.34 -29.54 2.51
CA LYS A 70 -14.32 -30.61 2.59
C LYS A 70 -15.11 -30.76 1.29
N HIS A 71 -15.59 -29.65 0.72
CA HIS A 71 -16.27 -29.70 -0.58
C HIS A 71 -15.41 -30.30 -1.69
N LEU A 72 -14.11 -29.98 -1.73
CA LEU A 72 -13.19 -30.56 -2.72
C LEU A 72 -13.00 -32.06 -2.52
N GLN A 73 -12.91 -32.53 -1.27
CA GLN A 73 -12.86 -33.96 -0.98
C GLN A 73 -14.13 -34.64 -1.49
N ASP A 74 -15.32 -34.20 -1.07
CA ASP A 74 -16.61 -34.80 -1.47
C ASP A 74 -16.84 -34.78 -3.00
N LYS A 75 -16.23 -33.83 -3.71
CA LYS A 75 -16.41 -33.67 -5.16
C LYS A 75 -15.47 -34.56 -5.99
N TYR A 76 -14.26 -34.83 -5.49
CA TYR A 76 -13.19 -35.45 -6.29
C TYR A 76 -12.62 -36.74 -5.70
N LEU A 77 -12.90 -37.07 -4.44
CA LEU A 77 -12.56 -38.34 -3.78
C LEU A 77 -13.83 -39.14 -3.47
#